data_AF-A0AAV1IF32-F1
#
_entry.id   AF-A0AAV1IF32-F1
#
_cell.length_a   1.000
_cell.length_b   1.000
_cell.length_c   1.000
_cell.angle_alpha   90.00
_cell.angle_beta   90.00
_cell.angle_gamma   90.00
#
_symmetry.space_group_name_H-M   'P 1'
#
loop_
_entity.id
_entity.type
_entity.pdbx_description
1 polymer ?
#
loop_
_entity_poly.entity_id
_entity_poly.type
_entity_poly.pdbx_seq_one_letter_code
_entity_poly.pdbx_strand_id
1 'polypeptide(L)'
;MKLRSTLQAAQDVGSNAGRTLRAARDSIEQLTAERERLLQARSLGTTSQCWQPAVVKNHHLQLLASSPVTSEARLRDVDMALRDNTLVINSSLKQANASSRLVRSIQSKLNALQSSQIIRIEKEHAPQSFHGNSCTPRTTSADCSIR
;
A
#
# COMPACT_ATOMS: atom_id res chain seq x y z
N MET A 1 20.89 13.18 -9.22
CA MET A 1 19.86 12.91 -8.19
C MET A 1 20.27 11.71 -7.35
N LYS A 2 20.18 11.78 -6.02
CA LYS A 2 20.58 10.69 -5.09
C LYS A 2 19.46 9.63 -5.02
N LEU A 3 19.64 8.47 -5.67
CA LEU A 3 18.63 7.39 -5.71
C LEU A 3 18.12 6.96 -4.32
N ARG A 4 19.00 6.98 -3.31
CA ARG A 4 18.64 6.64 -1.92
C ARG A 4 17.65 7.62 -1.29
N SER A 5 17.78 8.93 -1.54
CA SER A 5 16.83 9.90 -1.00
C SER A 5 15.47 9.81 -1.68
N THR A 6 15.45 9.52 -2.99
CA THR A 6 14.20 9.28 -3.73
C THR A 6 13.51 7.99 -3.27
N LEU A 7 14.28 6.95 -2.94
CA LEU A 7 13.76 5.71 -2.36
C LEU A 7 13.07 5.96 -1.02
N GLN A 8 13.76 6.68 -0.13
CA GLN A 8 13.22 7.03 1.19
C GLN A 8 11.93 7.85 1.06
N ALA A 9 11.93 8.89 0.23
CA ALA A 9 10.74 9.71 0.01
C ALA A 9 9.56 8.87 -0.56
N ALA A 10 9.83 7.94 -1.46
CA ALA A 10 8.80 7.04 -1.99
C ALA A 10 8.23 6.12 -0.90
N GLN A 11 9.10 5.56 -0.05
CA GLN A 11 8.70 4.74 1.10
C GLN A 11 7.86 5.53 2.11
N ASP A 12 8.23 6.78 2.40
CA ASP A 12 7.50 7.66 3.31
C ASP A 12 6.09 7.97 2.78
N VAL A 13 5.96 8.26 1.47
CA VAL A 13 4.66 8.45 0.80
C VAL A 13 3.79 7.19 0.91
N GLY A 14 4.38 6.01 0.67
CA GLY A 14 3.67 4.74 0.79
C GLY A 14 3.21 4.44 2.22
N SER A 15 4.06 4.70 3.20
CA SER A 15 3.76 4.57 4.63
C SER A 15 2.63 5.51 5.05
N ASN A 16 2.66 6.76 4.59
CA ASN A 16 1.62 7.74 4.88
C ASN A 16 0.27 7.33 4.26
N ALA A 17 0.26 6.92 2.98
CA ALA A 17 -0.93 6.41 2.32
C ALA A 17 -1.51 5.18 3.05
N GLY A 18 -0.65 4.29 3.56
CA GLY A 18 -1.07 3.14 4.36
C GLY A 18 -1.69 3.50 5.73
N ARG A 19 -1.26 4.60 6.36
CA ARG A 19 -1.93 5.12 7.56
C ARG A 19 -3.29 5.73 7.24
N THR A 20 -3.37 6.55 6.19
CA THR A 20 -4.62 7.17 5.73
C THR A 20 -5.66 6.12 5.34
N LEU A 21 -5.25 5.05 4.65
CA LEU A 21 -6.13 3.93 4.29
C LEU A 21 -6.74 3.25 5.51
N ARG A 22 -5.94 3.01 6.55
CA ARG A 22 -6.42 2.40 7.80
C ARG A 22 -7.40 3.32 8.52
N ALA A 23 -7.03 4.58 8.70
CA ALA A 23 -7.91 5.56 9.35
C ALA A 23 -9.25 5.74 8.61
N ALA A 24 -9.23 5.82 7.28
CA ALA A 24 -10.45 5.92 6.48
C ALA A 24 -11.30 4.64 6.57
N ARG A 25 -10.67 3.46 6.63
CA ARG A 25 -11.39 2.20 6.85
C ARG A 25 -12.08 2.16 8.21
N ASP A 26 -11.35 2.48 9.27
CA ASP A 26 -11.89 2.51 10.64
C ASP A 26 -13.07 3.50 10.73
N SER A 27 -12.94 4.65 10.05
CA SER A 27 -14.02 5.64 9.95
C SER A 27 -15.25 5.10 9.19
N ILE A 28 -15.06 4.33 8.10
CA ILE A 28 -16.19 3.72 7.37
C ILE A 28 -16.91 2.69 8.25
N GLU A 29 -16.18 1.86 8.98
CA GLU A 29 -16.78 0.86 9.88
C GLU A 29 -17.64 1.55 10.95
N GLN A 30 -17.14 2.63 11.57
CA GLN A 30 -17.90 3.43 12.55
C GLN A 30 -19.14 4.11 11.93
N LEU A 31 -18.97 4.78 10.78
CA LEU A 31 -20.07 5.46 10.09
C LEU A 31 -21.14 4.48 9.60
N THR A 32 -20.76 3.26 9.22
CA THR A 32 -21.70 2.21 8.81
C THR A 32 -22.54 1.75 10.00
N ALA A 33 -21.92 1.52 11.16
CA ALA A 33 -22.64 1.20 12.39
C ALA A 33 -23.59 2.34 12.83
N GLU A 34 -23.16 3.60 12.70
CA GLU A 34 -24.00 4.76 12.98
C GLU A 34 -25.19 4.84 12.01
N ARG A 35 -24.96 4.60 10.72
CA ARG A 35 -25.99 4.56 9.69
C ARG A 35 -27.04 3.50 9.99
N GLU A 36 -26.62 2.28 10.34
CA GLU A 36 -27.52 1.18 10.70
C GLU A 36 -28.38 1.54 11.92
N ARG A 37 -27.77 2.15 12.95
CA ARG A 37 -28.49 2.64 14.14
C ARG A 37 -29.53 3.69 13.79
N LEU A 38 -29.21 4.65 12.92
CA LEU A 38 -30.15 5.68 12.47
C LEU A 38 -31.31 5.10 11.65
N LEU A 39 -31.03 4.10 10.80
CA LEU A 39 -32.06 3.39 10.03
C LEU A 39 -32.99 2.57 10.93
N GLN A 40 -32.47 1.92 11.97
CA GLN A 40 -33.29 1.23 12.98
C GLN A 40 -34.15 2.20 13.80
N ALA A 41 -33.60 3.34 14.22
CA ALA A 41 -34.37 4.37 14.92
C ALA A 41 -35.53 4.90 14.04
N ARG A 42 -35.28 5.06 12.74
CA ARG A 42 -36.30 5.47 11.76
C ARG A 42 -37.42 4.44 11.65
N SER A 43 -37.10 3.15 11.56
CA SER A 43 -38.14 2.11 11.42
C SER A 43 -39.02 2.01 12.68
N LEU A 44 -38.43 2.13 13.87
CA LEU A 44 -39.16 2.15 15.14
C LEU A 44 -40.08 3.38 15.27
N GLY A 45 -39.67 4.53 14.74
CA GLY A 45 -40.50 5.74 14.68
C GLY A 45 -41.70 5.64 13.74
N THR A 46 -41.66 4.73 12.76
CA THR A 46 -42.75 4.53 11.78
C THR A 46 -43.76 3.45 12.16
N THR A 47 -43.45 2.59 13.14
CA THR A 47 -44.41 1.63 13.69
C THR A 47 -45.38 2.33 14.64
N SER A 48 -46.42 2.94 14.08
CA SER A 48 -47.61 3.40 14.81
C SER A 48 -48.35 2.21 15.41
N GLN A 49 -47.94 1.76 16.59
CA GLN A 49 -48.83 1.03 17.49
C GLN A 49 -49.70 2.03 18.24
N CYS A 50 -50.95 1.71 18.54
CA CYS A 50 -51.85 2.56 19.30
C CYS A 50 -51.29 2.78 20.72
N TRP A 51 -50.58 3.88 20.94
CA TRP A 51 -49.95 4.18 22.22
C TRP A 51 -50.97 4.76 23.22
N GLN A 52 -51.00 4.24 24.45
CA GLN A 52 -51.85 4.76 25.53
C GLN A 52 -51.41 6.18 25.98
N PRO A 53 -52.34 7.12 26.28
CA PRO A 53 -52.06 8.55 26.41
C PRO A 53 -50.97 8.97 27.41
N ALA A 54 -50.82 8.25 28.53
CA ALA A 54 -49.85 8.60 29.58
C ALA A 54 -48.40 8.21 29.21
N VAL A 55 -48.23 7.13 28.45
CA VAL A 55 -46.91 6.67 27.96
C VAL A 55 -46.46 7.53 26.77
N VAL A 56 -47.42 8.00 25.96
CA VAL A 56 -47.17 8.91 24.83
C VAL A 56 -46.49 10.19 25.29
N LYS A 57 -46.90 10.83 26.38
CA LYS A 57 -46.37 12.17 26.71
C LYS A 57 -44.87 12.17 27.02
N ASN A 58 -44.37 11.17 27.76
CA ASN A 58 -42.94 11.06 28.08
C ASN A 58 -42.12 10.47 26.92
N HIS A 59 -42.68 9.50 26.18
CA HIS A 59 -41.96 8.88 25.07
C HIS A 59 -41.97 9.74 23.80
N HIS A 60 -43.05 10.50 23.55
CA HIS A 60 -43.15 11.51 22.50
C HIS A 60 -42.20 12.68 22.74
N LEU A 61 -42.00 13.11 23.99
CA LEU A 61 -40.97 14.12 24.30
C LEU A 61 -39.54 13.58 24.12
N GLN A 62 -39.28 12.31 24.42
CA GLN A 62 -37.99 11.66 24.09
C GLN A 62 -37.81 11.46 22.57
N LEU A 63 -38.86 11.08 21.83
CA LEU A 63 -38.86 10.93 20.37
C LEU A 63 -38.76 12.27 19.63
N LEU A 64 -39.37 13.33 20.16
CA LEU A 64 -39.23 14.70 19.66
C LEU A 64 -37.85 15.28 19.99
N ALA A 65 -37.27 14.96 21.14
CA ALA A 65 -35.89 15.34 21.47
C ALA A 65 -34.84 14.59 20.63
N SER A 66 -35.18 13.41 20.11
CA SER A 66 -34.41 12.63 19.13
C SER A 66 -34.88 12.84 17.68
N SER A 67 -35.53 13.99 17.45
CA SER A 67 -36.34 14.37 16.29
C SER A 67 -35.92 13.73 14.96
N PRO A 68 -36.85 13.12 14.19
CA PRO A 68 -36.59 12.57 12.86
C PRO A 68 -35.95 13.58 11.88
N VAL A 69 -36.14 14.89 12.08
CA VAL A 69 -35.44 15.93 11.29
C VAL A 69 -33.94 15.94 11.57
N THR A 70 -33.54 15.72 12.83
CA THR A 70 -32.13 15.57 13.21
C THR A 70 -31.54 14.23 12.79
N SER A 71 -32.32 13.13 12.86
CA SER A 71 -31.83 11.81 12.43
C SER A 71 -31.76 11.68 10.90
N GLU A 72 -32.66 12.31 10.14
CA GLU A 72 -32.56 12.37 8.67
C GLU A 72 -31.43 13.28 8.20
N ALA A 73 -31.25 14.46 8.82
CA ALA A 73 -30.11 15.32 8.54
C ALA A 73 -28.79 14.59 8.87
N ARG A 74 -28.72 13.94 10.04
CA ARG A 74 -27.56 13.15 10.44
C ARG A 74 -27.32 11.96 9.52
N LEU A 75 -28.36 11.28 9.05
CA LEU A 75 -28.24 10.19 8.08
C LEU A 75 -27.63 10.69 6.76
N ARG A 76 -28.04 11.87 6.28
CA ARG A 76 -27.42 12.49 5.10
C ARG A 76 -25.96 12.85 5.34
N ASP A 77 -25.63 13.40 6.51
CA ASP A 77 -24.25 13.72 6.87
C ASP A 77 -23.37 12.46 6.92
N VAL A 78 -23.88 11.38 7.50
CA VAL A 78 -23.20 10.07 7.54
C VAL A 78 -23.03 9.51 6.13
N ASP A 79 -24.06 9.57 5.27
CA ASP A 79 -23.98 9.12 3.88
C ASP A 79 -22.96 9.95 3.06
N MET A 80 -22.87 11.27 3.29
CA MET A 80 -21.84 12.12 2.67
C MET A 80 -20.44 11.74 3.17
N ALA A 81 -20.26 11.60 4.48
CA ALA A 81 -18.98 11.22 5.08
C ALA A 81 -18.49 9.83 4.61
N LEU A 82 -19.40 8.88 4.36
CA LEU A 82 -19.10 7.57 3.77
C LEU A 82 -18.57 7.70 2.33
N ARG A 83 -19.18 8.57 1.52
CA ARG A 83 -18.72 8.87 0.16
C ARG A 83 -17.34 9.52 0.18
N ASP A 84 -17.13 10.50 1.06
CA ASP A 84 -15.86 11.20 1.19
C ASP A 84 -14.74 10.23 1.61
N ASN A 85 -14.97 9.37 2.59
CA ASN A 85 -14.00 8.35 3.00
C ASN A 85 -13.71 7.35 1.86
N THR A 86 -14.72 7.00 1.05
CA THR A 86 -14.51 6.15 -0.13
C THR A 86 -13.59 6.83 -1.16
N LEU A 87 -13.73 8.15 -1.36
CA LEU A 87 -12.84 8.92 -2.23
C LEU A 87 -11.42 9.01 -1.66
N VAL A 88 -11.28 9.18 -0.35
CA VAL A 88 -9.98 9.16 0.36
C VAL A 88 -9.29 7.81 0.19
N ILE A 89 -10.02 6.69 0.32
CA ILE A 89 -9.47 5.35 0.08
C ILE A 89 -8.98 5.21 -1.36
N ASN A 90 -9.80 5.58 -2.34
CA ASN A 90 -9.45 5.45 -3.75
C ASN A 90 -8.22 6.29 -4.13
N SER A 91 -8.12 7.52 -3.62
CA SER A 91 -6.96 8.40 -3.86
C SER A 91 -5.70 7.89 -3.16
N SER A 92 -5.81 7.46 -1.89
CA SER A 92 -4.69 6.89 -1.13
C SER A 92 -4.19 5.59 -1.74
N LEU A 93 -5.07 4.74 -2.26
CA LEU A 93 -4.71 3.51 -2.97
C LEU A 93 -3.91 3.81 -4.24
N LYS A 94 -4.33 4.83 -5.02
CA LYS A 94 -3.57 5.28 -6.20
C LYS A 94 -2.17 5.76 -5.81
N GLN A 95 -2.05 6.53 -4.72
CA GLN A 95 -0.76 7.01 -4.21
C GLN A 95 0.14 5.86 -3.74
N ALA A 96 -0.39 4.91 -2.97
CA ALA A 96 0.34 3.72 -2.52
C ALA A 96 0.85 2.89 -3.70
N ASN A 97 0.01 2.69 -4.72
CA ASN A 97 0.38 1.96 -5.94
C ASN A 97 1.46 2.68 -6.77
N ALA A 98 1.41 4.02 -6.84
CA ALA A 98 2.43 4.82 -7.50
C ALA A 98 3.77 4.75 -6.76
N SER A 99 3.74 4.91 -5.43
CA SER A 99 4.91 4.76 -4.55
C SER A 99 5.53 3.35 -4.69
N SER A 100 4.73 2.28 -4.63
CA SER A 100 5.20 0.90 -4.79
C SER A 100 5.93 0.66 -6.12
N ARG A 101 5.41 1.24 -7.22
CA ARG A 101 6.06 1.16 -8.54
C ARG A 101 7.39 1.91 -8.57
N LEU A 102 7.44 3.10 -7.97
CA LEU A 102 8.67 3.89 -7.88
C LEU A 102 9.75 3.19 -7.06
N VAL A 103 9.38 2.62 -5.90
CA VAL A 103 10.28 1.83 -5.05
C VAL A 103 10.85 0.65 -5.83
N ARG A 104 10.02 -0.14 -6.53
CA ARG A 104 10.48 -1.26 -7.37
C ARG A 104 11.44 -0.82 -8.48
N SER A 105 11.14 0.29 -9.15
CA SER A 105 12.02 0.84 -10.19
C SER A 105 13.38 1.27 -9.63
N ILE A 106 13.40 1.98 -8.50
CA ILE A 106 14.65 2.44 -7.88
C ILE A 106 15.46 1.24 -7.36
N GLN A 107 14.81 0.26 -6.75
CA GLN A 107 15.49 -0.96 -6.28
C GLN A 107 16.13 -1.73 -7.44
N SER A 108 15.43 -1.87 -8.56
CA SER A 108 15.99 -2.49 -9.77
C SER A 108 17.22 -1.74 -10.28
N LYS A 109 17.19 -0.40 -10.33
CA LYS A 109 18.35 0.42 -10.72
C LYS A 109 19.53 0.28 -9.76
N LEU A 110 19.26 0.22 -8.45
CA LEU A 110 20.29 0.00 -7.44
C LEU A 110 20.97 -1.36 -7.61
N ASN A 111 20.18 -2.42 -7.81
CA ASN A 111 20.71 -3.77 -8.03
C ASN A 111 21.55 -3.83 -9.31
N ALA A 112 21.10 -3.20 -10.41
CA ALA A 112 21.87 -3.15 -11.66
C ALA A 112 23.21 -2.42 -11.50
N LEU A 113 23.25 -1.33 -10.73
CA LEU A 113 24.48 -0.62 -10.41
C LEU A 113 25.42 -1.46 -9.54
N GLN A 114 24.90 -2.18 -8.55
CA GLN A 114 25.67 -3.10 -7.71
C GLN A 114 26.28 -4.23 -8.54
N SER A 115 25.49 -4.90 -9.39
CA SER A 115 25.99 -5.95 -10.29
C SER A 115 27.04 -5.41 -11.26
N SER A 116 26.85 -4.20 -11.80
CA SER A 116 27.84 -3.57 -12.70
C SER A 116 29.16 -3.27 -12.00
N GLN A 117 29.12 -2.88 -10.72
CA GLN A 117 30.33 -2.67 -9.91
C GLN A 117 31.04 -4.00 -9.62
N ILE A 118 30.30 -5.06 -9.28
CA ILE A 118 30.87 -6.39 -9.04
C ILE A 118 31.62 -6.87 -10.29
N ILE A 119 30.99 -6.80 -11.47
CA ILE A 119 31.60 -7.20 -12.74
C ILE A 119 32.88 -6.40 -13.04
N ARG A 120 32.92 -5.09 -12.70
CA ARG A 120 34.13 -4.28 -12.88
C ARG A 120 35.25 -4.74 -11.96
N ILE A 121 34.97 -4.98 -10.68
CA ILE A 121 35.96 -5.46 -9.71
C ILE A 121 36.51 -6.83 -10.14
N GLU A 122 35.64 -7.76 -10.55
CA GLU A 122 36.04 -9.08 -11.03
C GLU A 122 36.93 -9.01 -12.28
N LYS A 123 36.67 -8.06 -13.20
CA LYS A 123 37.52 -7.85 -14.38
C LYS A 123 38.86 -7.22 -14.06
N GLU A 124 38.90 -6.31 -13.09
CA GLU A 124 40.14 -5.65 -12.64
C GLU A 124 41.01 -6.57 -11.77
N HIS A 125 40.41 -7.52 -11.06
CA HIS A 125 41.10 -8.48 -10.18
C HIS A 125 41.15 -9.91 -10.74
N ALA A 126 40.76 -10.12 -12.00
CA ALA A 126 40.97 -11.41 -12.65
C ALA A 126 42.47 -11.70 -12.65
N PRO A 127 42.92 -12.82 -12.04
CA PRO A 127 44.33 -13.17 -12.04
C PRO A 127 44.77 -13.25 -13.50
N GLN A 128 45.80 -12.49 -13.88
CA GLN A 128 46.40 -12.59 -15.19
C GLN A 128 46.70 -14.07 -15.44
N SER A 129 45.97 -14.64 -16.39
CA SER A 129 46.20 -15.98 -16.92
C SER A 129 47.70 -16.14 -17.15
N PHE A 130 48.33 -17.04 -16.39
CA PHE A 130 49.68 -17.49 -16.67
C PHE A 130 49.68 -18.06 -18.09
N HIS A 131 50.28 -17.33 -19.03
CA HIS A 131 50.57 -17.84 -20.36
C HIS A 131 51.49 -19.06 -20.20
N GLY A 132 50.88 -20.26 -20.20
CA GLY A 132 51.60 -21.50 -20.36
C GLY A 132 52.26 -21.50 -21.74
N ASN A 133 53.59 -21.40 -21.75
CA ASN A 133 54.40 -21.54 -22.94
C ASN A 133 54.02 -22.82 -23.70
N SER A 134 53.63 -22.64 -24.96
CA SER A 134 53.47 -23.72 -25.92
C SER A 134 54.84 -24.31 -26.25
N CYS A 135 55.14 -25.50 -25.73
CA CYS A 135 56.19 -26.34 -26.31
C CYS A 135 55.54 -27.15 -27.44
N THR A 136 55.73 -26.70 -28.67
CA THR A 136 55.47 -27.54 -29.86
C THR A 136 56.46 -28.72 -29.88
N PRO A 137 56.04 -29.97 -30.12
CA PRO A 137 56.98 -31.06 -30.35
C PRO A 137 57.61 -30.87 -31.73
N ARG A 138 58.92 -30.62 -31.76
CA ARG A 138 59.72 -30.62 -33.00
C ARG A 138 60.05 -32.06 -33.35
N THR A 139 59.42 -32.58 -34.40
CA THR A 139 59.84 -33.79 -35.10
C THR A 139 61.19 -33.56 -35.79
N THR A 140 62.13 -34.50 -35.66
CA THR A 140 62.70 -35.35 -36.74
C THR A 140 64.04 -35.99 -36.35
N SER A 141 64.08 -37.32 -36.41
CA SER A 141 65.09 -38.20 -37.05
C SER A 141 66.60 -38.09 -36.73
N ALA A 142 67.16 -39.24 -36.32
CA ALA A 142 68.37 -39.91 -36.85
C ALA A 142 69.41 -40.33 -35.78
N ASP A 143 69.53 -41.66 -35.68
CA ASP A 143 70.77 -42.45 -35.75
C ASP A 143 71.70 -42.73 -34.55
N CYS A 144 71.92 -44.05 -34.44
CA CYS A 144 73.16 -44.80 -34.17
C CYS A 144 73.90 -44.71 -32.84
N SER A 145 73.93 -45.89 -32.20
CA SER A 145 75.08 -46.59 -31.61
C SER A 145 75.84 -45.92 -30.46
N ILE A 146 76.00 -46.65 -29.35
CA ILE A 146 77.31 -46.93 -28.75
C ILE A 146 77.26 -48.31 -28.06
N ARG A 147 78.41 -48.99 -28.16
CA ARG A 147 78.85 -50.30 -27.69
C ARG A 147 78.40 -50.76 -26.30
#